data_AF-A0A7C7LFC6-F1
#
_entry.id   AF-A0A7C7LFC6-F1
#
_cell.length_a   1.000
_cell.length_b   1.000
_cell.length_c   1.000
_cell.angle_alpha   90.00
_cell.angle_beta   90.00
_cell.angle_gamma   90.00
#
_symmetry.space_group_name_H-M   'P 1'
#
loop_
_entity.id
_entity.type
_entity.pdbx_description
1 polymer ?
#
loop_
_entity_poly.entity_id
_entity_poly.type
_entity_poly.pdbx_seq_one_letter_code
_entity_poly.pdbx_strand_id
1 'polypeptide(L)'
;MIHAVGFDDPIPRLSRKSAVGERLGVTRALVLDELAKRIDSDDVEVWLESGVHYIVPSVSKDKTLAVIALGRKESGEPLSSEDLSLLEAVAAQVATALENGRLYGQLRAKAEELDRLRELSENVIESLNDGLAVVGLDDRVIRWNQGLEKLYGVERKEAIGQHLASLFDPSVVHI
;
A
#
# COMPACT_ATOMS: atom_id res chain seq x y z
N MET A 1 2.43 11.29 -7.15
CA MET A 1 3.68 11.89 -7.64
C MET A 1 4.35 10.84 -8.51
N ILE A 2 4.65 11.14 -9.77
CA ILE A 2 5.40 10.23 -10.65
C ILE A 2 6.86 10.35 -10.24
N HIS A 3 7.49 9.22 -9.94
CA HIS A 3 8.93 9.15 -9.67
C HIS A 3 9.59 8.54 -10.88
N ALA A 4 10.76 9.04 -11.23
CA ALA A 4 11.52 8.53 -12.34
C ALA A 4 13.01 8.59 -12.01
N VAL A 5 13.76 7.69 -12.64
CA VAL A 5 15.15 7.39 -12.35
C VAL A 5 15.85 7.11 -13.68
N GLY A 6 17.10 7.55 -13.82
CA GLY A 6 17.89 7.30 -15.03
C GLY A 6 17.70 8.31 -16.16
N PHE A 7 17.19 9.50 -15.86
CA PHE A 7 17.16 10.63 -16.79
C PHE A 7 18.04 11.75 -16.25
N ASP A 8 18.90 12.29 -17.10
CA ASP A 8 19.73 13.46 -16.78
C ASP A 8 18.96 14.78 -16.96
N ASP A 9 17.95 14.78 -17.84
CA ASP A 9 17.12 15.93 -18.18
C ASP A 9 15.68 15.82 -17.63
N PRO A 10 14.91 16.93 -17.62
CA PRO A 10 13.51 16.94 -17.19
C PRO A 10 12.67 16.00 -18.07
N ILE A 11 11.98 15.07 -17.40
CA ILE A 11 11.28 14.00 -18.09
C ILE A 11 9.97 14.53 -18.69
N PRO A 12 9.66 14.16 -19.95
CA PRO A 12 8.36 14.44 -20.54
C PRO A 12 7.20 14.01 -19.66
N ARG A 13 6.14 14.83 -19.61
CA ARG A 13 4.97 14.52 -18.78
C ARG A 13 4.10 13.46 -19.44
N LEU A 14 4.06 12.28 -18.84
CA LEU A 14 3.16 11.23 -19.27
C LEU A 14 1.72 11.48 -18.78
N SER A 15 0.80 11.74 -19.72
CA SER A 15 -0.63 11.94 -19.44
C SER A 15 -1.47 10.81 -20.00
N ARG A 16 -2.49 10.35 -19.28
CA ARG A 16 -3.42 9.30 -19.77
C ARG A 16 -4.21 9.69 -21.02
N LYS A 17 -4.30 11.00 -21.32
CA LYS A 17 -4.99 11.52 -22.51
C LYS A 17 -4.04 11.77 -23.69
N SER A 18 -2.77 11.43 -23.55
CA SER A 18 -1.77 11.62 -24.60
C SER A 18 -1.71 10.41 -25.53
N ALA A 19 -1.16 10.58 -26.72
CA ALA A 19 -1.05 9.49 -27.70
C ALA A 19 -0.25 8.31 -27.14
N VAL A 20 0.80 8.58 -26.37
CA VAL A 20 1.53 7.53 -25.64
C VAL A 20 0.66 6.95 -24.52
N GLY A 21 0.07 7.80 -23.67
CA GLY A 21 -0.63 7.37 -22.47
C GLY A 21 -1.87 6.50 -22.72
N GLU A 22 -2.63 6.77 -23.78
CA GLU A 22 -3.81 5.97 -24.16
C GLU A 22 -3.43 4.52 -24.52
N ARG A 23 -2.18 4.29 -24.93
CA ARG A 23 -1.68 2.99 -25.38
C ARG A 23 -0.99 2.20 -24.29
N LEU A 24 -0.78 2.76 -23.11
CA LEU A 24 -0.09 2.08 -22.01
C LEU A 24 -0.92 1.04 -21.27
N GLY A 25 -2.22 0.93 -21.57
CA GLY A 25 -3.09 -0.10 -20.99
C GLY A 25 -2.78 -1.52 -21.48
N VAL A 26 -1.95 -1.67 -22.52
CA VAL A 26 -1.54 -2.96 -23.08
C VAL A 26 -0.22 -3.44 -22.48
N THR A 27 0.04 -4.74 -22.50
CA THR A 27 1.30 -5.34 -21.99
C THR A 27 2.47 -5.27 -22.98
N ARG A 28 2.24 -4.66 -24.15
CA ARG A 28 3.19 -4.64 -25.26
C ARG A 28 4.02 -3.38 -25.27
N ALA A 29 5.30 -3.49 -25.64
CA ALA A 29 6.18 -2.37 -25.88
C ALA A 29 5.64 -1.44 -26.99
N LEU A 30 5.73 -0.14 -26.75
CA LEU A 30 5.45 0.91 -27.72
C LEU A 30 6.76 1.35 -28.38
N VAL A 31 6.82 1.24 -29.70
CA VAL A 31 7.93 1.75 -30.52
C VAL A 31 7.55 3.14 -31.00
N LEU A 32 8.17 4.17 -30.44
CA LEU A 32 7.79 5.56 -30.67
C LEU A 32 8.10 6.03 -32.09
N ASP A 33 9.19 5.53 -32.70
CA ASP A 33 9.50 5.83 -34.10
C ASP A 33 8.42 5.32 -35.07
N GLU A 34 7.78 4.18 -34.75
CA GLU A 34 6.66 3.66 -35.55
C GLU A 34 5.37 4.42 -35.26
N LEU A 35 5.17 4.83 -34.00
CA LEU A 35 4.00 5.59 -33.60
C LEU A 35 3.98 6.99 -34.25
N ALA A 36 5.12 7.68 -34.27
CA ALA A 36 5.28 9.00 -34.89
C ALA A 36 4.98 8.97 -36.40
N LYS A 37 5.28 7.86 -37.09
CA LYS A 37 4.92 7.69 -38.51
C LYS A 37 3.42 7.52 -38.75
N ARG A 38 2.68 7.09 -37.73
CA ARG A 38 1.25 6.74 -37.84
C ARG A 38 0.35 7.88 -37.36
N ILE A 39 0.85 8.72 -36.46
CA ILE A 39 0.09 9.76 -35.78
C ILE A 39 0.98 10.97 -35.62
N ASP A 40 0.47 12.11 -36.07
CA ASP A 40 1.04 13.42 -35.80
C ASP A 40 0.68 13.83 -34.36
N SER A 41 1.67 13.90 -33.48
CA SER A 41 1.45 14.16 -32.06
C SER A 41 2.70 14.71 -31.38
N ASP A 42 2.59 15.96 -30.90
CA ASP A 42 3.62 16.65 -30.11
C ASP A 42 4.08 15.82 -28.90
N ASP A 43 3.19 15.04 -28.28
CA ASP A 43 3.54 14.16 -27.15
C ASP A 43 4.60 13.13 -27.56
N VAL A 44 4.44 12.49 -28.72
CA VAL A 44 5.38 11.48 -29.21
C VAL A 44 6.72 12.12 -29.58
N GLU A 45 6.69 13.31 -30.19
CA GLU A 45 7.90 14.06 -30.55
C GLU A 45 8.72 14.44 -29.31
N VAL A 46 8.08 14.95 -28.25
CA VAL A 46 8.77 15.31 -27.00
C VAL A 46 9.47 14.10 -26.37
N TRP A 47 8.89 12.89 -26.45
CA TRP A 47 9.58 11.68 -26.00
C TRP A 47 10.79 11.32 -26.87
N LEU A 48 10.66 11.42 -28.19
CA LEU A 48 11.76 11.16 -29.12
C LEU A 48 12.91 12.15 -28.93
N GLU A 49 12.60 13.44 -28.74
CA GLU A 49 13.59 14.48 -28.43
C GLU A 49 14.33 14.23 -27.11
N SER A 50 13.66 13.61 -26.14
CA SER A 50 14.29 13.17 -24.88
C SER A 50 15.17 11.91 -25.04
N GLY A 51 15.36 11.41 -26.26
CA GLY A 51 16.15 10.21 -26.56
C GLY A 51 15.42 8.90 -26.24
N VAL A 52 14.12 8.95 -25.95
CA VAL A 52 13.31 7.76 -25.68
C VAL A 52 12.71 7.27 -26.99
N HIS A 53 12.96 6.01 -27.33
CA HIS A 53 12.46 5.37 -28.53
C HIS A 53 11.50 4.22 -28.24
N TYR A 54 11.59 3.63 -27.04
CA TYR A 54 10.76 2.52 -26.61
C TYR A 54 10.16 2.81 -25.24
N ILE A 55 8.87 2.50 -25.10
CA ILE A 55 8.17 2.55 -23.81
C ILE A 55 7.54 1.19 -23.54
N VAL A 56 8.00 0.53 -22.48
CA VAL A 56 7.53 -0.80 -22.07
C VAL A 56 6.69 -0.66 -20.80
N PRO A 57 5.37 -0.87 -20.87
CA PRO A 57 4.49 -0.71 -19.71
C PRO A 57 4.60 -1.90 -18.74
N SER A 58 4.76 -1.60 -17.45
CA SER A 58 4.63 -2.58 -16.36
C SER A 58 3.18 -2.62 -15.89
N VAL A 59 2.41 -3.59 -16.39
CA VAL A 59 0.95 -3.70 -16.15
C VAL A 59 0.63 -4.82 -15.16
N SER A 60 -0.28 -4.55 -14.22
CA SER A 60 -0.89 -5.54 -13.34
C SER A 60 -2.39 -5.32 -13.25
N LYS A 61 -3.21 -6.38 -13.42
CA LYS A 61 -4.69 -6.30 -13.41
C LYS A 61 -5.24 -5.15 -14.26
N ASP A 62 -4.80 -5.07 -15.52
CA ASP A 62 -5.18 -4.04 -16.50
C ASP A 62 -4.85 -2.60 -16.10
N LYS A 63 -3.96 -2.42 -15.12
CA LYS A 63 -3.49 -1.12 -14.65
C LYS A 63 -1.98 -1.01 -14.85
N THR A 64 -1.57 -0.02 -15.63
CA THR A 64 -0.16 0.37 -15.75
C THR A 64 0.31 0.93 -14.40
N LEU A 65 1.28 0.24 -13.79
CA LEU A 65 1.87 0.64 -12.51
C LEU A 65 3.14 1.46 -12.71
N ALA A 66 3.90 1.17 -13.77
CA ALA A 66 5.09 1.89 -14.18
C ALA A 66 5.32 1.78 -15.69
N VAL A 67 6.27 2.55 -16.20
CA VAL A 67 6.77 2.44 -17.57
C VAL A 67 8.28 2.37 -17.53
N ILE A 68 8.86 1.54 -18.40
CA ILE A 68 10.29 1.49 -18.67
C ILE A 68 10.52 2.21 -19.99
N ALA A 69 11.20 3.35 -19.94
CA ALA A 69 11.55 4.14 -21.12
C ALA A 69 12.99 3.85 -21.52
N LEU A 70 13.23 3.55 -22.80
CA LEU A 70 14.53 3.15 -23.31
C LEU A 70 14.86 3.93 -24.59
N GLY A 71 16.12 4.29 -24.74
CA GLY A 71 16.66 4.79 -26.00
C GLY A 71 17.02 3.67 -26.96
N ARG A 72 17.76 4.02 -28.01
CA ARG A 72 18.34 3.05 -28.95
C ARG A 72 19.51 2.30 -28.30
N LYS A 73 19.87 1.16 -28.89
CA LYS A 73 21.14 0.50 -28.58
C LYS A 73 22.30 1.47 -28.87
N GLU A 74 23.42 1.29 -28.17
CA GLU A 74 24.65 2.05 -28.47
C GLU A 74 25.12 1.86 -29.92
N SER A 75 24.83 0.70 -30.53
CA SER A 75 25.10 0.43 -31.95
C SER A 75 24.26 1.28 -32.91
N GLY A 76 23.23 1.99 -32.43
CA GLY A 76 22.24 2.72 -33.22
C GLY A 76 21.14 1.82 -33.82
N GLU A 77 21.31 0.51 -33.77
CA GLU A 77 20.32 -0.45 -34.27
C GLU A 77 19.05 -0.47 -33.40
N PRO A 78 17.87 -0.69 -34.01
CA PRO A 78 16.65 -0.93 -33.26
C PRO A 78 16.75 -2.16 -32.33
N LEU A 79 15.98 -2.15 -31.24
CA LEU A 79 15.74 -3.36 -30.45
C LEU A 79 15.09 -4.44 -31.32
N SER A 80 15.61 -5.66 -31.23
CA SER A 80 15.04 -6.82 -31.91
C SER A 80 13.76 -7.27 -31.21
N SER A 81 13.00 -8.14 -31.86
CA SER A 81 11.81 -8.75 -31.24
C SER A 81 12.14 -9.57 -29.97
N GLU A 82 13.32 -10.17 -29.91
CA GLU A 82 13.80 -10.92 -28.73
C GLU A 82 14.12 -9.97 -27.58
N ASP A 83 14.79 -8.84 -27.87
CA ASP A 83 15.06 -7.80 -26.86
C ASP A 83 13.76 -7.24 -26.27
N LEU A 84 12.77 -6.93 -27.14
CA LEU A 84 11.47 -6.43 -26.71
C LEU A 84 10.72 -7.47 -25.87
N SER A 85 10.73 -8.73 -26.28
CA SER A 85 10.08 -9.82 -25.53
C SER A 85 10.70 -10.00 -24.15
N LEU A 86 12.04 -9.90 -24.05
CA LEU A 86 12.74 -9.93 -22.77
C LEU A 86 12.34 -8.74 -21.90
N LEU A 87 12.32 -7.53 -22.46
CA LEU A 87 11.93 -6.32 -21.73
C LEU A 87 10.49 -6.38 -21.24
N GLU A 88 9.56 -6.92 -22.03
CA GLU A 88 8.17 -7.14 -21.63
C GLU A 88 8.08 -8.12 -20.46
N ALA A 89 8.85 -9.22 -20.48
CA ALA A 89 8.93 -10.16 -19.37
C ALA A 89 9.50 -9.52 -18.10
N VAL A 90 10.54 -8.69 -18.23
CA VAL A 90 11.11 -7.92 -17.11
C VAL A 90 10.07 -6.92 -16.60
N ALA A 91 9.36 -6.21 -17.47
CA ALA A 91 8.33 -5.25 -17.09
C ALA A 91 7.18 -5.91 -16.32
N ALA A 92 6.81 -7.15 -16.67
CA ALA A 92 5.83 -7.93 -15.92
C ALA A 92 6.30 -8.30 -14.51
N GLN A 93 7.59 -8.65 -14.35
CA GLN A 93 8.18 -8.89 -13.03
C GLN A 93 8.23 -7.60 -12.20
N VAL A 94 8.59 -6.47 -12.80
CA VAL A 94 8.57 -5.15 -12.15
C VAL A 94 7.15 -4.81 -11.67
N ALA A 95 6.12 -5.03 -12.50
CA ALA A 95 4.73 -4.80 -12.12
C ALA A 95 4.34 -5.61 -10.87
N THR A 96 4.75 -6.88 -10.82
CA THR A 96 4.51 -7.77 -9.68
C THR A 96 5.23 -7.28 -8.42
N ALA A 97 6.49 -6.89 -8.54
CA ALA A 97 7.28 -6.39 -7.42
C ALA A 97 6.72 -5.08 -6.84
N LEU A 98 6.33 -4.14 -7.70
CA LEU A 98 5.71 -2.88 -7.30
C LEU A 98 4.36 -3.11 -6.59
N GLU A 99 3.55 -4.01 -7.13
CA GLU A 99 2.25 -4.35 -6.52
C GLU A 99 2.44 -5.01 -5.15
N ASN A 100 3.40 -5.92 -5.02
CA ASN A 100 3.74 -6.55 -3.74
C ASN A 100 4.20 -5.50 -2.72
N GLY A 101 5.15 -4.63 -3.09
CA GLY A 101 5.63 -3.56 -2.22
C GLY A 101 4.50 -2.63 -1.75
N ARG A 102 3.58 -2.28 -2.67
CA ARG A 102 2.39 -1.49 -2.36
C ARG A 102 1.47 -2.20 -1.36
N LEU A 103 1.20 -3.48 -1.57
CA LEU A 103 0.36 -4.29 -0.68
C LEU A 103 0.99 -4.45 0.71
N TYR A 104 2.29 -4.71 0.78
CA TYR A 104 3.02 -4.77 2.05
C TYR A 104 2.99 -3.42 2.80
N GLY A 105 3.17 -2.31 2.08
CA GLY A 105 3.05 -0.97 2.68
C GLY A 105 1.65 -0.70 3.25
N GLN A 106 0.60 -1.10 2.52
CA GLN A 106 -0.79 -0.99 3.01
C GLN A 106 -1.05 -1.85 4.24
N LEU A 107 -0.57 -3.09 4.23
CA LEU A 107 -0.70 -4.01 5.36
C LEU A 107 -0.02 -3.43 6.62
N ARG A 108 1.20 -2.91 6.47
CA ARG A 108 1.94 -2.28 7.56
C ARG A 108 1.20 -1.05 8.12
N ALA A 109 0.73 -0.16 7.25
CA ALA A 109 -0.02 1.03 7.67
C ALA A 109 -1.31 0.64 8.44
N LYS A 110 -1.99 -0.42 8.01
CA LYS A 110 -3.18 -0.94 8.71
C LYS A 110 -2.85 -1.56 10.06
N ALA A 111 -1.74 -2.28 10.18
CA ALA A 111 -1.26 -2.80 11.46
C ALA A 111 -0.97 -1.65 12.44
N GLU A 112 -0.23 -0.63 11.99
CA GLU A 112 0.08 0.57 12.80
C GLU A 112 -1.18 1.34 13.23
N GLU A 113 -2.22 1.39 12.39
CA GLU A 113 -3.51 1.99 12.73
C GLU A 113 -4.24 1.19 13.82
N LEU A 114 -4.27 -0.15 13.71
CA LEU A 114 -4.89 -1.03 14.70
C LEU A 114 -4.19 -0.95 16.05
N ASP A 115 -2.86 -0.91 16.06
CA ASP A 115 -2.09 -0.81 17.31
C ASP A 115 -2.36 0.53 18.01
N ARG A 116 -2.41 1.65 17.27
CA ARG A 116 -2.79 2.95 17.85
C ARG A 116 -4.21 2.95 18.41
N LEU A 117 -5.16 2.32 17.72
CA LEU A 117 -6.54 2.20 18.22
C LEU A 117 -6.62 1.37 19.50
N ARG A 118 -5.85 0.29 19.59
CA ARG A 118 -5.75 -0.53 20.80
C ARG A 118 -5.18 0.28 21.96
N GLU A 119 -4.06 0.96 21.76
CA GLU A 119 -3.44 1.80 22.79
C GLU A 119 -4.40 2.90 23.28
N LEU A 120 -5.11 3.57 22.36
CA LEU A 120 -6.10 4.56 22.73
C LEU A 120 -7.24 3.94 23.56
N SER A 121 -7.78 2.79 23.13
CA SER A 121 -8.84 2.10 23.86
C SER A 121 -8.40 1.68 25.25
N GLU A 122 -7.18 1.19 25.41
CA GLU A 122 -6.62 0.82 26.71
C GLU A 122 -6.44 2.04 27.61
N ASN A 123 -5.88 3.13 27.08
CA ASN A 123 -5.73 4.38 27.82
C ASN A 123 -7.07 5.01 28.24
N VAL A 124 -8.09 4.95 27.37
CA VAL A 124 -9.45 5.40 27.73
C VAL A 124 -9.98 4.53 28.88
N ILE A 125 -9.93 3.21 28.77
CA ILE A 125 -10.41 2.31 29.83
C ILE A 125 -9.69 2.56 31.16
N GLU A 126 -8.37 2.75 31.13
CA GLU A 126 -7.57 3.04 32.33
C GLU A 126 -7.89 4.40 32.96
N SER A 127 -8.23 5.40 32.16
CA SER A 127 -8.51 6.76 32.64
C SER A 127 -9.96 6.98 33.10
N LEU A 128 -10.87 6.02 32.84
CA LEU A 128 -12.24 6.08 33.36
C LEU A 128 -12.24 5.99 34.89
N ASN A 129 -12.79 7.01 35.54
CA ASN A 129 -13.04 7.00 36.99
C ASN A 129 -14.21 6.07 37.37
N ASP A 130 -15.14 5.85 36.45
CA ASP A 130 -16.19 4.85 36.61
C ASP A 130 -15.55 3.47 36.38
N GLY A 131 -15.65 2.59 37.38
CA GLY A 131 -15.06 1.27 37.31
C GLY A 131 -15.60 0.46 36.12
N LEU A 132 -14.71 -0.10 35.31
CA LEU A 132 -15.04 -0.92 34.15
C LEU A 132 -14.35 -2.27 34.21
N ALA A 133 -15.15 -3.33 34.13
CA ALA A 133 -14.70 -4.70 33.95
C ALA A 133 -15.21 -5.27 32.63
N VAL A 134 -14.37 -6.05 31.95
CA VAL A 134 -14.81 -6.89 30.82
C VAL A 134 -14.78 -8.33 31.31
N VAL A 135 -15.89 -9.05 31.13
CA VAL A 135 -16.02 -10.47 31.47
C VAL A 135 -16.11 -11.35 30.24
N GLY A 136 -15.60 -12.58 30.36
CA GLY A 136 -15.78 -13.64 29.38
C GLY A 136 -17.19 -14.23 29.43
N LEU A 137 -17.46 -15.14 28.49
CA LEU A 137 -18.73 -15.89 28.45
C LEU A 137 -18.88 -16.87 29.62
N ASP A 138 -17.81 -17.13 30.37
CA ASP A 138 -17.76 -17.96 31.57
C ASP A 138 -17.74 -17.12 32.87
N ASP A 139 -18.17 -15.86 32.77
CA ASP A 139 -18.21 -14.87 33.86
C ASP A 139 -16.85 -14.57 34.51
N ARG A 140 -15.74 -14.95 33.88
CA ARG A 140 -14.40 -14.61 34.38
C ARG A 140 -13.96 -13.23 33.91
N VAL A 141 -13.30 -12.49 34.78
CA VAL A 141 -12.79 -11.15 34.46
C VAL A 141 -11.62 -11.24 33.49
N ILE A 142 -11.77 -10.61 32.32
CA ILE A 142 -10.75 -10.46 31.27
C ILE A 142 -10.06 -9.10 31.35
N ARG A 143 -10.77 -8.07 31.85
CA ARG A 143 -10.21 -6.73 32.09
C ARG A 143 -10.74 -6.17 33.41
N TRP A 144 -9.85 -5.51 34.14
CA TRP A 144 -10.12 -4.77 35.37
C TRP A 144 -9.38 -3.44 35.27
N ASN A 145 -10.07 -2.30 35.23
CA ASN A 145 -9.42 -0.99 35.05
C ASN A 145 -8.99 -0.36 36.38
N GLN A 146 -8.15 0.69 36.33
CA GLN A 146 -7.72 1.42 37.53
C GLN A 146 -8.89 2.03 38.33
N GLY A 147 -9.99 2.40 37.66
CA GLY A 147 -11.21 2.83 38.33
C GLY A 147 -11.73 1.78 39.32
N LEU A 148 -11.81 0.50 38.92
CA LEU A 148 -12.21 -0.59 39.81
C LEU A 148 -11.18 -0.90 40.90
N GLU A 149 -9.88 -0.79 40.62
CA GLU A 149 -8.85 -0.93 41.67
C GLU A 149 -9.05 0.13 42.76
N LYS A 150 -9.32 1.39 42.37
CA LYS A 150 -9.55 2.50 43.30
C LYS A 150 -10.88 2.37 44.04
N LEU A 151 -11.95 1.93 43.36
CA LEU A 151 -13.30 1.85 43.92
C LEU A 151 -13.48 0.63 44.84
N TYR A 152 -12.95 -0.53 44.45
CA TYR A 152 -13.16 -1.81 45.15
C TYR A 152 -11.92 -2.32 45.89
N GLY A 153 -10.74 -1.71 45.68
CA GLY A 153 -9.52 -2.07 46.40
C GLY A 153 -8.87 -3.38 45.96
N VAL A 154 -9.43 -4.08 44.96
CA VAL A 154 -8.87 -5.30 44.39
C VAL A 154 -7.92 -4.91 43.26
N GLU A 155 -6.67 -5.37 43.33
CA GLU A 155 -5.71 -5.14 42.25
C GLU A 155 -6.07 -5.96 41.00
N ARG A 156 -5.80 -5.42 39.80
CA ARG A 156 -6.02 -6.08 38.51
C ARG A 156 -5.45 -7.49 38.50
N LYS A 157 -4.23 -7.68 39.00
CA LYS A 157 -3.54 -8.99 38.99
C LYS A 157 -4.30 -10.07 39.77
N GLU A 158 -5.11 -9.67 40.74
CA GLU A 158 -5.90 -10.55 41.60
C GLU A 158 -7.32 -10.75 41.03
N ALA A 159 -7.86 -9.74 40.34
CA ALA A 159 -9.16 -9.79 39.70
C ALA A 159 -9.16 -10.63 38.40
N ILE A 160 -8.12 -10.55 37.58
CA ILE A 160 -8.09 -11.21 36.26
C ILE A 160 -8.17 -12.74 36.41
N GLY A 161 -9.09 -13.35 35.66
CA GLY A 161 -9.37 -14.79 35.67
C GLY A 161 -10.27 -15.26 36.81
N GLN A 162 -10.59 -14.41 37.78
CA GLN A 162 -11.58 -14.72 38.82
C GLN A 162 -13.00 -14.56 38.27
N HIS A 163 -13.95 -15.26 38.90
CA HIS A 163 -15.36 -15.12 38.57
C HIS A 163 -15.87 -13.76 39.05
N LEU A 164 -16.60 -13.02 38.21
CA LEU A 164 -17.03 -11.65 38.52
C LEU A 164 -17.74 -11.57 39.88
N ALA A 165 -18.67 -12.48 40.13
CA ALA A 165 -19.45 -12.55 41.37
C ALA A 165 -18.61 -12.77 42.65
N SER A 166 -17.37 -13.29 42.56
CA SER A 166 -16.52 -13.48 43.75
C SER A 166 -15.75 -12.23 44.15
N LEU A 167 -15.71 -11.21 43.29
CA LEU A 167 -14.95 -9.97 43.51
C LEU A 167 -15.80 -8.84 44.10
N PHE A 168 -17.13 -8.96 44.04
CA PHE A 168 -18.06 -7.99 44.61
C PHE A 168 -18.69 -8.53 45.88
N ASP A 169 -18.96 -7.62 46.83
CA ASP A 169 -19.75 -7.96 48.00
C ASP A 169 -21.20 -8.31 47.57
N PRO A 170 -21.79 -9.40 48.08
CA PRO A 170 -23.17 -9.79 47.78
C PRO A 170 -24.23 -8.70 48.04
N SER A 171 -23.90 -7.68 48.83
CA SER A 171 -24.77 -6.54 49.12
C SER A 171 -24.84 -5.47 48.01
N VAL A 172 -23.91 -5.51 47.04
CA VAL A 172 -23.78 -4.49 45.97
C VAL A 172 -24.35 -4.98 44.64
N VAL A 173 -24.41 -6.31 44.45
CA VAL A 173 -24.79 -6.95 43.17
C VAL A 173 -26.11 -7.72 43.35
N HIS A 174 -27.23 -7.04 43.08
CA HIS A 174 -28.52 -7.71 42.89
C HIS A 174 -28.66 -8.06 41.40
N ILE A 175 -28.22 -9.26 41.01
CA ILE A 175 -28.51 -9.85 39.69
C ILE A 175 -29.88 -10.51 39.72
#